data_AF-A0A382SV26-F1
#
_entry.id   AF-A0A382SV26-F1
#
_cell.length_a   1.000
_cell.length_b   1.000
_cell.length_c   1.000
_cell.angle_alpha   90.00
_cell.angle_beta   90.00
_cell.angle_gamma   90.00
#
_symmetry.space_group_name_H-M   'P 1'
#
loop_
_entity.id
_entity.type
_entity.pdbx_description
1 polymer ?
#
loop_
_entity_poly.entity_id
_entity_poly.type
_entity_poly.pdbx_seq_one_letter_code
_entity_poly.pdbx_strand_id
1 'polypeptide(L)'
;MSRRQLVWSMAFVWAALWLAPTSVAGQNSRPASDPTAVRTTWGDPDLQGIWSYATITPLQRPAALTEREFLTAEEVADQNQREA
;
A
#
# COMPACT_ATOMS: atom_id res chain seq x y z
N MET A 1 -12.85 -0.23 51.97
CA MET A 1 -12.93 0.51 50.69
C MET A 1 -14.39 0.89 50.46
N SER A 2 -14.73 2.18 50.38
CA SER A 2 -16.15 2.58 50.42
C SER A 2 -16.82 2.29 49.06
N ARG A 3 -18.06 1.77 49.05
CA ARG A 3 -18.80 1.38 47.82
C ARG A 3 -18.85 2.51 46.77
N ARG A 4 -18.77 3.77 47.23
CA ARG A 4 -18.71 4.99 46.42
C ARG A 4 -17.41 5.10 45.61
N GLN A 5 -16.27 4.71 46.18
CA GLN A 5 -14.98 4.69 45.47
C GLN A 5 -14.98 3.65 44.35
N LEU A 6 -15.65 2.50 44.58
CA LEU A 6 -15.74 1.43 43.60
C LEU A 6 -16.58 1.86 42.39
N VAL A 7 -17.72 2.52 42.62
CA VAL A 7 -18.57 3.08 41.54
C VAL A 7 -17.83 4.14 40.71
N TRP A 8 -17.09 5.05 41.36
CA TRP A 8 -16.33 6.08 40.67
C TRP A 8 -15.17 5.50 39.84
N SER A 9 -14.46 4.49 40.37
CA SER A 9 -13.41 3.81 39.62
C SER A 9 -13.95 3.10 38.38
N MET A 10 -15.13 2.48 38.49
CA MET A 10 -15.78 1.79 37.37
C MET A 10 -16.24 2.78 36.30
N ALA A 11 -16.84 3.91 36.70
CA ALA A 11 -17.26 4.96 35.77
C ALA A 11 -16.05 5.58 35.03
N PHE A 12 -14.93 5.76 35.72
CA PHE A 12 -13.70 6.27 35.11
C PHE A 12 -13.12 5.30 34.08
N VAL A 13 -13.05 4.00 34.40
CA VAL A 13 -12.61 2.96 33.46
C VAL A 13 -13.53 2.91 32.24
N TRP A 14 -14.84 3.04 32.44
CA TRP A 14 -15.81 3.02 31.35
C TRP A 14 -15.71 4.24 30.43
N ALA A 15 -15.50 5.42 31.01
CA ALA A 15 -15.24 6.65 30.25
C ALA A 15 -13.92 6.57 29.48
N ALA A 16 -12.86 6.05 30.08
CA ALA A 16 -11.58 5.85 29.41
C ALA A 16 -11.70 4.86 28.23
N LEU A 17 -12.54 3.84 28.35
CA LEU A 17 -12.79 2.88 27.28
C LEU A 17 -13.57 3.51 26.10
N TRP A 18 -14.47 4.46 26.37
CA TRP A 18 -15.21 5.20 25.33
C TRP A 18 -14.38 6.22 24.56
N LEU A 19 -13.36 6.79 25.20
CA LEU A 19 -12.48 7.80 24.58
C LEU A 19 -11.21 7.18 23.96
N ALA A 20 -11.07 5.85 23.99
CA ALA A 20 -9.91 5.19 23.41
C ALA A 20 -9.92 5.38 21.88
N PRO A 21 -8.82 5.87 21.28
CA PRO A 21 -8.74 6.02 19.83
C PRO A 21 -8.79 4.65 19.15
N THR A 22 -9.74 4.46 18.24
CA THR A 22 -9.84 3.24 17.41
C THR A 22 -8.95 3.37 16.16
N SER A 23 -7.95 2.52 16.02
CA SER A 23 -7.13 2.46 14.81
C SER A 23 -7.96 1.93 13.63
N VAL A 24 -8.28 2.78 12.65
CA VAL A 24 -8.91 2.38 11.38
C VAL A 24 -7.82 2.01 10.37
N ALA A 25 -7.94 0.84 9.74
CA ALA A 25 -7.06 0.43 8.65
C ALA A 25 -7.10 1.49 7.53
N GLY A 26 -5.96 2.12 7.24
CA GLY A 26 -5.83 3.20 6.24
C GLY A 26 -5.57 4.60 6.80
N GLN A 27 -5.74 4.83 8.12
CA GLN A 27 -5.32 6.06 8.79
C GLN A 27 -3.84 6.04 9.23
N ASN A 28 -3.06 5.08 8.73
CA ASN A 28 -1.62 5.12 8.86
C ASN A 28 -1.09 6.26 7.97
N SER A 29 -1.12 7.48 8.51
CA SER A 29 -0.20 8.53 8.10
C SER A 29 1.20 7.96 8.32
N ARG A 30 1.78 7.33 7.29
CA ARG A 30 3.19 6.97 7.31
C ARG A 30 3.91 8.25 7.70
N PRO A 31 4.62 8.29 8.85
CA PRO A 31 5.26 9.52 9.28
C PRO A 31 6.09 10.03 8.12
N ALA A 32 5.97 11.33 7.83
CA ALA A 32 6.69 11.98 6.74
C ALA A 32 8.20 11.68 6.77
N SER A 33 8.72 11.41 7.96
CA SER A 33 10.06 10.93 8.28
C SER A 33 10.13 9.40 8.27
N ASP A 34 9.86 8.76 7.14
CA ASP A 34 10.54 7.50 6.86
C ASP A 34 11.99 7.88 6.54
N PRO A 35 12.99 7.50 7.36
CA PRO A 35 14.37 7.96 7.20
C PRO A 35 14.97 7.60 5.83
N THR A 36 14.36 6.68 5.10
CA THR A 36 14.78 6.23 3.76
C THR A 36 14.06 6.94 2.61
N ALA A 37 13.03 7.75 2.88
CA ALA A 37 12.30 8.44 1.83
C ALA A 37 13.04 9.72 1.40
N VAL A 38 13.60 9.70 0.18
CA VAL A 38 14.23 10.88 -0.42
C VAL A 38 13.16 11.96 -0.66
N ARG A 39 13.51 13.23 -0.38
CA ARG A 39 12.60 14.39 -0.43
C ARG A 39 13.22 15.48 -1.31
N THR A 40 12.37 16.21 -2.03
CA THR A 40 12.76 17.41 -2.77
C THR A 40 13.02 18.59 -1.83
N THR A 41 13.72 19.63 -2.29
CA THR A 41 14.02 20.86 -1.51
C THR A 41 12.76 21.57 -1.00
N TRP A 42 11.62 21.39 -1.67
CA TRP A 42 10.31 21.97 -1.32
C TRP A 42 9.45 21.04 -0.44
N GLY A 43 9.97 19.87 -0.06
CA GLY A 43 9.37 18.99 0.96
C GLY A 43 8.52 17.83 0.43
N ASP A 44 8.28 17.74 -0.87
CA ASP A 44 7.54 16.64 -1.49
C ASP A 44 8.38 15.36 -1.61
N PRO A 45 7.76 14.16 -1.67
CA PRO A 45 8.46 12.92 -1.96
C PRO A 45 9.22 13.01 -3.27
N ASP A 46 10.50 12.66 -3.25
CA ASP A 46 11.33 12.65 -4.44
C ASP A 46 11.10 11.36 -5.23
N LEU A 47 10.46 11.50 -6.40
CA LEU A 47 10.18 10.41 -7.33
C LEU A 47 11.23 10.32 -8.45
N GLN A 48 12.35 11.04 -8.32
CA GLN A 48 13.49 10.89 -9.21
C GLN A 48 14.19 9.54 -8.96
N GLY A 49 14.65 8.88 -10.03
CA GLY A 49 15.30 7.58 -9.94
C GLY A 49 15.23 6.80 -11.25
N ILE A 50 15.82 5.60 -11.25
CA ILE A 50 15.70 4.67 -12.36
C ILE A 50 14.42 3.88 -12.18
N TRP A 51 13.46 4.11 -13.08
CA TRP A 51 12.23 3.34 -13.16
C TRP A 51 12.49 2.09 -13.99
N SER A 52 12.19 0.91 -13.45
CA SER A 52 12.23 -0.33 -14.24
C SER A 52 11.01 -0.41 -15.15
N TYR A 53 11.19 -0.93 -16.36
CA TYR A 53 10.08 -1.39 -17.20
C TYR A 53 9.52 -2.68 -16.60
N ALA A 54 8.64 -2.56 -15.61
CA ALA A 54 8.10 -3.70 -14.86
C ALA A 54 7.11 -4.58 -15.65
N THR A 55 6.95 -4.31 -16.95
CA THR A 55 6.00 -5.00 -17.81
C THR A 55 6.74 -5.63 -18.97
N ILE A 56 6.62 -6.95 -19.09
CA ILE A 56 7.13 -7.76 -20.20
C ILE A 56 6.30 -7.52 -21.48
N THR A 57 5.05 -7.11 -21.34
CA THR A 57 4.16 -6.84 -22.48
C THR A 57 4.55 -5.54 -23.21
N PRO A 58 4.89 -5.60 -24.52
CA PRO A 58 5.23 -4.41 -25.28
C PRO A 58 4.02 -3.50 -25.46
N LEU A 59 4.27 -2.19 -25.58
CA LEU A 59 3.22 -1.19 -25.77
C LEU A 59 2.53 -1.33 -27.15
N GLN A 60 3.29 -1.74 -28.17
CA GLN A 60 2.79 -2.04 -29.50
C GLN A 60 2.63 -3.54 -29.70
N ARG A 61 1.55 -3.94 -30.38
CA ARG A 61 1.33 -5.33 -30.78
C ARG A 61 2.46 -5.78 -31.73
N PRO A 62 3.13 -6.91 -31.45
CA PRO A 62 4.12 -7.47 -32.37
C PRO A 62 3.51 -7.77 -33.74
N ALA A 63 4.24 -7.47 -34.81
CA ALA A 63 3.76 -7.64 -36.19
C ALA A 63 3.32 -9.09 -36.49
N ALA A 64 3.99 -10.07 -35.88
CA ALA A 64 3.66 -11.50 -36.00
C ALA A 64 2.29 -11.86 -35.39
N LEU A 65 1.72 -11.02 -34.54
CA LEU A 65 0.46 -11.24 -33.84
C LEU A 65 -0.68 -10.35 -34.35
N THR A 66 -0.49 -9.61 -35.45
CA THR A 66 -1.45 -8.61 -35.95
C THR A 66 -2.86 -9.19 -36.15
N GLU A 67 -2.97 -10.31 -36.87
CA GLU A 67 -4.22 -10.99 -37.20
C GLU A 67 -4.75 -11.89 -36.06
N ARG A 68 -4.02 -11.99 -34.95
CA ARG A 68 -4.35 -12.91 -33.85
C ARG A 68 -4.97 -12.15 -32.70
N GLU A 69 -6.22 -12.49 -32.39
CA GLU A 69 -7.01 -11.76 -31.38
C GLU A 69 -6.61 -12.12 -29.95
N PHE A 70 -6.32 -13.39 -29.69
CA PHE A 70 -6.01 -13.91 -28.36
C PHE A 70 -4.81 -14.85 -28.36
N LEU A 71 -4.10 -14.88 -27.23
CA LEU A 71 -3.14 -15.90 -26.87
C LEU A 71 -3.81 -16.92 -25.94
N THR A 72 -3.38 -18.18 -25.96
CA THR A 72 -3.78 -19.13 -24.92
C THR A 72 -3.05 -18.83 -23.61
N ALA A 73 -3.54 -19.39 -22.50
CA ALA A 73 -2.90 -19.21 -21.20
C ALA A 73 -1.47 -19.77 -21.19
N GLU A 74 -1.25 -20.89 -21.87
CA GLU A 74 0.05 -21.53 -22.03
C GLU A 74 1.02 -20.65 -22.83
N GLU A 75 0.56 -20.04 -23.94
CA GLU A 75 1.40 -19.14 -24.75
C GLU A 75 1.85 -17.91 -23.96
N VAL A 76 0.96 -17.34 -23.13
CA VAL A 76 1.29 -16.21 -22.24
C VAL A 76 2.32 -16.62 -21.18
N ALA A 77 2.15 -17.81 -20.59
CA ALA A 77 3.10 -18.33 -19.60
C ALA A 77 4.49 -18.54 -20.23
N ASP A 78 4.55 -19.14 -21.42
CA ASP A 78 5.77 -19.34 -22.19
C ASP A 78 6.45 -18.00 -22.53
N GLN A 79 5.69 -17.01 -22.98
CA GLN A 79 6.23 -15.68 -23.29
C GLN A 79 6.83 -15.01 -22.05
N ASN A 80 6.10 -15.03 -20.93
CA ASN A 80 6.57 -14.43 -19.67
C ASN A 80 7.83 -15.14 -19.13
N GLN A 81 7.99 -16.44 -19.34
CA GLN A 81 9.18 -17.18 -18.94
C GLN A 81 10.42 -16.87 -19.78
N ARG A 82 10.25 -16.55 -21.08
CA ARG A 82 11.37 -16.26 -21.98
C ARG A 82 11.98 -14.88 -21.80
N GLU A 83 11.17 -13.93 -21.32
CA GLU A 83 11.55 -12.52 -21.19
C GLU A 83 11.79 -12.08 -19.73
N ALA A 84 11.58 -12.97 -18.76
CA ALA A 84 12.02 -12.80 -17.37
C ALA A 84 13.51 -13.12 -17.21
#